data_AF-A0A2E0MGF5-F1
#
_entry.id   AF-A0A2E0MGF5-F1
#
_cell.length_a   1.000
_cell.length_b   1.000
_cell.length_c   1.000
_cell.angle_alpha   90.00
_cell.angle_beta   90.00
_cell.angle_gamma   90.00
#
_symmetry.space_group_name_H-M   'P 1'
#
loop_
_entity.id
_entity.type
_entity.pdbx_description
1 polymer ?
#
loop_
_entity_poly.entity_id
_entity_poly.type
_entity_poly.pdbx_seq_one_letter_code
_entity_poly.pdbx_strand_id
1 'polypeptide(L)'
;MNKTLTIGIVSLFVLGACTNEKKASKMDSEGGGCPYGFDTDHKKEQISKVKNNKEWWPNRLNLNILSQNSSLTNPMGESFNYQQEFEKLDYAQLKKDIETVLTNSQDWWPADYGNYGPLMIRLAWHSAGTYRTGDGRGGTRMGIQRFAPQNSWPDNGNLDKARRLLWPVKQKYGKQISWADLMILAGNVALESMGFETIGFAGGRPDVWEPQEDVYWGPEGNWLESRRLNENGEVDLTIDNPLAAVQMGLIYVNPEGPNGNPDPLASAKNIRITFARMGMNDKETVALIAGGHSFGKTHGAGPADSVGVAPEGGEIQEQGFGWKSTYKSGKGADAITSGLEVTWTPTPTRYSHTYLTVLFNNEWELTQSPAGAKQWVAKGKEDIFPDAFDKNKRVKPMMLTSDLALKFDPEYKKVCEAFIEDPKSFDDAFAKAWFKLTHRDMGPKSTYLGPEIPEE
;
A
#
# COMPACT_ATOMS: atom_id res chain seq x y z
N MET A 1 65.87 -12.49 23.01
CA MET A 1 66.37 -13.21 24.21
C MET A 1 65.96 -12.42 25.43
N ASN A 2 65.54 -13.13 26.50
CA ASN A 2 65.10 -12.67 27.83
C ASN A 2 63.72 -11.95 27.84
N LYS A 3 62.57 -12.49 28.30
CA LYS A 3 62.24 -13.29 29.52
C LYS A 3 62.98 -12.74 30.74
N THR A 4 62.36 -12.20 31.78
CA THR A 4 61.24 -12.70 32.58
C THR A 4 60.93 -11.61 33.61
N LEU A 5 59.68 -11.40 34.04
CA LEU A 5 59.45 -10.89 35.40
C LEU A 5 58.17 -11.47 35.99
N THR A 6 58.37 -12.09 37.15
CA THR A 6 57.45 -12.84 37.99
C THR A 6 56.51 -11.88 38.74
N ILE A 7 55.23 -12.25 38.79
CA ILE A 7 54.18 -11.58 39.60
C ILE A 7 54.00 -12.36 40.89
N GLY A 8 53.87 -11.66 42.02
CA GLY A 8 53.52 -12.27 43.30
C GLY A 8 53.26 -11.28 44.43
N ILE A 9 52.00 -10.82 44.51
CA ILE A 9 51.20 -10.56 45.73
C ILE A 9 51.58 -9.34 46.58
N VAL A 10 50.66 -8.35 46.67
CA VAL A 10 50.21 -7.75 47.95
C VAL A 10 48.77 -7.22 47.78
N SER A 11 47.97 -7.45 48.82
CA SER A 11 46.55 -7.16 48.99
C SER A 11 46.24 -5.77 49.56
N LEU A 12 44.97 -5.39 49.36
CA LEU A 12 44.06 -4.56 50.19
C LEU A 12 44.21 -3.01 50.28
N PHE A 13 43.19 -2.36 49.71
CA PHE A 13 42.32 -1.28 50.23
C PHE A 13 42.92 -0.09 51.00
N VAL A 14 42.59 1.13 50.56
CA VAL A 14 41.73 2.11 51.28
C VAL A 14 41.55 3.41 50.47
N LEU A 15 40.28 3.85 50.46
CA LEU A 15 39.62 5.14 50.18
C LEU A 15 40.46 6.43 49.95
N GLY A 16 39.95 7.29 49.06
CA GLY A 16 39.99 8.76 49.30
C GLY A 16 40.13 9.69 48.09
N ALA A 17 38.98 10.15 47.58
CA ALA A 17 38.69 11.50 47.07
C ALA A 17 39.44 12.09 45.83
N CYS A 18 38.67 12.16 44.74
CA CYS A 18 38.36 13.34 43.90
C CYS A 18 39.45 14.36 43.53
N THR A 19 39.73 14.45 42.23
CA THR A 19 39.73 15.73 41.49
C THR A 19 39.16 15.53 40.08
N ASN A 20 38.19 16.37 39.74
CA ASN A 20 37.47 16.47 38.48
C ASN A 20 38.38 16.94 37.34
N GLU A 21 38.31 16.30 36.16
CA GLU A 21 38.43 17.00 34.88
C GLU A 21 37.75 16.22 33.73
N LYS A 22 36.61 16.77 33.32
CA LYS A 22 35.93 16.75 32.01
C LYS A 22 36.15 15.54 31.08
N LYS A 23 35.09 14.73 30.91
CA LYS A 23 34.84 13.96 29.68
C LYS A 23 33.38 14.10 29.22
N ALA A 24 33.25 14.21 27.91
CA ALA A 24 32.06 14.52 27.13
C ALA A 24 30.85 13.61 27.44
N SER A 25 29.67 14.23 27.56
CA SER A 25 28.39 13.53 27.60
C SER A 25 27.95 13.15 26.19
N LYS A 26 27.87 11.84 25.95
CA LYS A 26 27.02 11.24 24.92
C LYS A 26 25.57 11.61 25.23
N MET A 27 24.86 12.14 24.23
CA MET A 27 23.43 12.36 24.28
C MET A 27 22.77 11.08 23.77
N ASP A 28 22.29 10.24 24.69
CA ASP A 28 21.44 9.10 24.35
C ASP A 28 20.05 9.63 23.98
N SER A 29 19.52 9.14 22.85
CA SER A 29 18.17 9.41 22.39
C SER A 29 17.15 8.70 23.28
N GLU A 30 16.36 9.48 24.02
CA GLU A 30 15.21 8.97 24.76
C GLU A 30 14.12 8.51 23.79
N GLY A 31 13.88 7.19 23.78
CA GLY A 31 12.67 6.59 23.23
C GLY A 31 11.45 6.93 24.12
N GLY A 32 10.33 7.23 23.49
CA GLY A 32 9.14 7.79 24.10
C GLY A 32 8.60 7.04 25.32
N GLY A 33 8.49 7.76 26.43
CA GLY A 33 7.59 7.43 27.54
C GLY A 33 6.33 8.29 27.48
N CYS A 34 5.20 7.73 27.90
CA CYS A 34 3.92 8.45 27.99
C CYS A 34 4.01 9.59 29.04
N PRO A 35 3.68 10.85 28.68
CA PRO A 35 4.02 12.03 29.49
C PRO A 35 2.92 12.53 30.45
N TYR A 36 1.82 11.81 30.66
CA TYR A 36 0.73 12.30 31.53
C TYR A 36 0.84 11.81 32.97
N GLY A 37 1.23 12.75 33.85
CA GLY A 37 1.24 12.61 35.30
C GLY A 37 -0.16 12.62 35.91
N PHE A 38 -0.79 11.45 35.94
CA PHE A 38 -1.90 11.14 36.84
C PHE A 38 -1.47 10.00 37.75
N ASP A 39 -1.15 10.37 39.00
CA ASP A 39 -1.21 9.63 40.27
C ASP A 39 0.04 9.80 41.12
N THR A 40 -0.09 10.69 42.10
CA THR A 40 0.67 10.63 43.34
C THR A 40 0.21 9.39 44.13
N ASP A 41 0.64 8.20 43.69
CA ASP A 41 0.86 6.98 44.51
C ASP A 41 1.07 5.69 43.68
N HIS A 42 1.19 5.76 42.35
CA HIS A 42 1.60 4.60 41.56
C HIS A 42 3.14 4.50 41.45
N LYS A 43 3.72 3.51 42.13
CA LYS A 43 5.08 3.02 41.84
C LYS A 43 5.17 2.83 40.32
N LYS A 44 6.16 3.48 39.67
CA LYS A 44 6.51 3.31 38.24
C LYS A 44 6.09 1.91 37.80
N GLU A 45 4.98 1.79 37.08
CA GLU A 45 4.58 0.49 36.56
C GLU A 45 5.74 0.02 35.71
N GLN A 46 6.40 -1.04 36.18
CA GLN A 46 7.23 -1.85 35.33
C GLN A 46 6.30 -2.26 34.19
N ILE A 47 6.45 -1.63 33.03
CA ILE A 47 6.04 -2.26 31.79
C ILE A 47 6.83 -3.56 31.79
N SER A 48 6.18 -4.63 32.23
CA SER A 48 6.70 -5.98 32.14
C SER A 48 6.78 -6.28 30.66
N LYS A 49 7.88 -5.89 30.01
CA LYS A 49 8.28 -6.47 28.73
C LYS A 49 8.58 -7.94 29.02
N VAL A 50 7.53 -8.76 28.97
CA VAL A 50 7.66 -10.21 29.01
C VAL A 50 8.44 -10.57 27.76
N LYS A 51 9.72 -10.89 27.93
CA LYS A 51 10.53 -11.32 26.80
C LYS A 51 9.97 -12.63 26.28
N ASN A 52 9.62 -12.67 25.00
CA ASN A 52 9.15 -13.89 24.36
C ASN A 52 10.35 -14.79 23.98
N ASN A 53 10.09 -16.08 23.71
CA ASN A 53 11.14 -17.04 23.36
C ASN A 53 11.91 -16.66 22.08
N LYS A 54 11.29 -15.93 21.14
CA LYS A 54 11.94 -15.47 19.90
C LYS A 54 13.00 -14.39 20.19
N GLU A 55 12.80 -13.57 21.22
CA GLU A 55 13.80 -12.58 21.65
C GLU A 55 15.02 -13.23 22.31
N TRP A 56 14.86 -14.36 23.00
CA TRP A 56 15.98 -15.12 23.57
C TRP A 56 16.68 -16.01 22.53
N TRP A 57 15.90 -16.61 21.64
CA TRP A 57 16.38 -17.55 20.62
C TRP A 57 15.84 -17.16 19.23
N PRO A 58 16.42 -16.13 18.58
CA PRO A 58 15.92 -15.60 17.30
C PRO A 58 15.98 -16.62 16.16
N ASN A 59 16.88 -17.61 16.23
CA ASN A 59 17.04 -18.69 15.25
C ASN A 59 16.17 -19.93 15.55
N ARG A 60 15.29 -19.87 16.57
CA ARG A 60 14.38 -20.97 16.88
C ARG A 60 13.40 -21.17 15.74
N LEU A 61 13.15 -22.42 15.36
CA LEU A 61 12.13 -22.77 14.38
C LEU A 61 10.75 -22.22 14.79
N ASN A 62 10.10 -21.51 13.87
CA ASN A 62 8.76 -20.97 14.07
C ASN A 62 7.69 -22.03 13.76
N LEU A 63 7.10 -22.64 14.80
CA LEU A 63 6.00 -23.60 14.65
C LEU A 63 4.61 -22.95 14.70
N ASN A 64 4.51 -21.65 15.02
CA ASN A 64 3.22 -20.97 15.18
C ASN A 64 2.45 -20.91 13.86
N ILE A 65 3.15 -20.93 12.72
CA ILE A 65 2.54 -20.93 11.39
C ILE A 65 1.68 -22.18 11.13
N LEU A 66 1.94 -23.29 11.82
CA LEU A 66 1.21 -24.55 11.64
C LEU A 66 -0.16 -24.56 12.31
N SER A 67 -0.36 -23.69 13.31
CA SER A 67 -1.65 -23.48 13.99
C SER A 67 -2.38 -22.24 13.50
N GLN A 68 -1.82 -21.53 12.52
CA GLN A 68 -2.42 -20.32 11.97
C GLN A 68 -3.73 -20.65 11.26
N ASN A 69 -4.68 -19.71 11.29
CA ASN A 69 -6.03 -19.83 10.74
C ASN A 69 -6.80 -21.04 11.28
N SER A 70 -6.55 -21.41 12.55
CA SER A 70 -7.28 -22.50 13.20
C SER A 70 -8.77 -22.20 13.38
N SER A 71 -9.59 -23.23 13.60
CA SER A 71 -11.01 -23.06 13.90
C SER A 71 -11.26 -22.25 15.18
N LEU A 72 -10.28 -22.19 16.10
CA LEU A 72 -10.41 -21.46 17.36
C LEU A 72 -10.40 -19.94 17.19
N THR A 73 -9.81 -19.42 16.10
CA THR A 73 -9.80 -17.98 15.83
C THR A 73 -10.92 -17.55 14.88
N ASN A 74 -11.65 -18.52 14.31
CA ASN A 74 -12.74 -18.26 13.37
C ASN A 74 -14.10 -18.12 14.09
N PRO A 75 -14.72 -16.92 14.13
CA PRO A 75 -16.01 -16.68 14.79
C PRO A 75 -17.20 -17.27 14.04
N MET A 76 -17.04 -17.76 12.81
CA MET A 76 -18.15 -18.26 11.99
C MET A 76 -18.65 -19.64 12.40
N GLY A 77 -17.86 -20.38 13.20
CA GLY A 77 -18.14 -21.75 13.60
C GLY A 77 -17.81 -22.79 12.51
N GLU A 78 -17.64 -24.05 12.92
CA GLU A 78 -17.16 -25.14 12.06
C GLU A 78 -18.14 -25.53 10.94
N SER A 79 -19.44 -25.26 11.12
CA SER A 79 -20.47 -25.58 10.13
C SER A 79 -20.66 -24.50 9.06
N PHE A 80 -19.95 -23.37 9.16
CA PHE A 80 -20.07 -22.29 8.20
C PHE A 80 -19.46 -22.65 6.84
N ASN A 81 -20.23 -22.41 5.78
CA ASN A 81 -19.78 -22.58 4.41
C ASN A 81 -19.96 -21.26 3.64
N TYR A 82 -18.85 -20.61 3.30
CA TYR A 82 -18.89 -19.32 2.62
C TYR A 82 -19.53 -19.40 1.23
N GLN A 83 -19.25 -20.46 0.46
CA GLN A 83 -19.84 -20.65 -0.86
C GLN A 83 -21.37 -20.65 -0.80
N GLN A 84 -21.95 -21.44 0.12
CA GLN A 84 -23.40 -21.50 0.30
C GLN A 84 -24.01 -20.17 0.73
N GLU A 85 -23.27 -19.34 1.47
CA GLU A 85 -23.75 -18.02 1.88
C GLU A 85 -23.62 -16.99 0.76
N PHE A 86 -22.55 -17.06 -0.04
CA PHE A 86 -22.37 -16.23 -1.22
C PHE A 86 -23.42 -16.53 -2.30
N GLU A 87 -23.81 -17.80 -2.49
CA GLU A 87 -24.88 -18.18 -3.43
C GLU A 87 -26.26 -17.58 -3.07
N LYS A 88 -26.48 -17.18 -1.81
CA LYS A 88 -27.71 -16.52 -1.35
C LYS A 88 -27.68 -14.99 -1.54
N LEU A 89 -26.53 -14.44 -1.92
CA LEU A 89 -26.30 -13.01 -2.04
C LEU A 89 -27.11 -12.43 -3.20
N ASP A 90 -27.85 -11.35 -2.95
CA ASP A 90 -28.35 -10.51 -4.03
C ASP A 90 -27.18 -9.69 -4.61
N TYR A 91 -26.46 -10.32 -5.53
CA TYR A 91 -25.24 -9.77 -6.13
C TYR A 91 -25.50 -8.47 -6.90
N ALA A 92 -26.62 -8.38 -7.61
CA ALA A 92 -26.99 -7.19 -8.36
C ALA A 92 -27.29 -6.01 -7.43
N GLN A 93 -28.00 -6.24 -6.33
CA GLN A 93 -28.22 -5.20 -5.33
C GLN A 93 -26.93 -4.82 -4.59
N LEU A 94 -26.03 -5.77 -4.34
CA LEU A 94 -24.72 -5.48 -3.74
C LEU A 94 -23.92 -4.49 -4.61
N LYS A 95 -23.84 -4.71 -5.92
CA LYS A 95 -23.15 -3.77 -6.84
C LYS A 95 -23.77 -2.38 -6.79
N LYS A 96 -25.10 -2.25 -6.80
CA LYS A 96 -25.81 -0.96 -6.67
C LYS A 96 -25.53 -0.25 -5.35
N ASP A 97 -25.45 -0.99 -4.25
CA ASP A 97 -25.12 -0.43 -2.94
C ASP A 97 -23.68 0.08 -2.91
N ILE A 98 -22.74 -0.64 -3.55
CA ILE A 98 -21.36 -0.19 -3.71
C ILE A 98 -21.32 1.08 -4.57
N GLU A 99 -22.01 1.13 -5.71
CA GLU A 99 -22.12 2.35 -6.54
C GLU A 99 -22.63 3.54 -5.74
N THR A 100 -23.62 3.31 -4.86
CA THR A 100 -24.14 4.34 -3.96
C THR A 100 -23.04 4.86 -3.02
N VAL A 101 -22.22 3.97 -2.45
CA VAL A 101 -21.06 4.37 -1.64
C VAL A 101 -20.11 5.25 -2.45
N LEU A 102 -19.86 4.93 -3.73
CA LEU A 102 -18.91 5.67 -4.55
C LEU A 102 -19.25 7.16 -4.67
N THR A 103 -20.53 7.52 -4.77
CA THR A 103 -20.96 8.92 -4.93
C THR A 103 -21.53 9.56 -3.66
N ASN A 104 -21.68 8.81 -2.57
CA ASN A 104 -22.19 9.32 -1.30
C ASN A 104 -21.05 9.82 -0.39
N SER A 105 -20.53 11.01 -0.71
CA SER A 105 -19.44 11.63 0.03
C SER A 105 -19.76 11.78 1.53
N GLN A 106 -18.80 11.41 2.37
CA GLN A 106 -18.88 11.48 3.82
C GLN A 106 -18.05 12.64 4.37
N ASP A 107 -18.60 13.39 5.32
CA ASP A 107 -17.91 14.55 5.91
C ASP A 107 -16.60 14.20 6.62
N TRP A 108 -16.50 12.99 7.18
CA TRP A 108 -15.30 12.53 7.87
C TRP A 108 -14.16 12.16 6.90
N TRP A 109 -14.46 11.93 5.63
CA TRP A 109 -13.47 11.73 4.58
C TRP A 109 -14.02 12.10 3.20
N PRO A 110 -14.09 13.39 2.82
CA PRO A 110 -14.77 13.83 1.60
C PRO A 110 -14.23 13.18 0.32
N ALA A 111 -15.12 12.87 -0.63
CA ALA A 111 -14.75 12.26 -1.90
C ALA A 111 -14.13 13.29 -2.86
N ASP A 112 -12.94 13.00 -3.37
CA ASP A 112 -12.35 13.78 -4.47
C ASP A 112 -13.29 13.77 -5.67
N TYR A 113 -13.52 14.93 -6.28
CA TYR A 113 -14.41 15.07 -7.45
C TYR A 113 -15.86 14.58 -7.19
N GLY A 114 -16.24 14.38 -5.93
CA GLY A 114 -17.52 13.78 -5.55
C GLY A 114 -17.62 12.28 -5.82
N ASN A 115 -16.52 11.56 -6.02
CA ASN A 115 -16.52 10.12 -6.32
C ASN A 115 -15.33 9.37 -5.69
N TYR A 116 -15.60 8.35 -4.87
CA TYR A 116 -14.59 7.47 -4.27
C TYR A 116 -14.07 6.36 -5.20
N GLY A 117 -14.57 6.27 -6.43
CA GLY A 117 -14.16 5.25 -7.41
C GLY A 117 -12.64 5.08 -7.50
N PRO A 118 -11.85 6.14 -7.71
CA PRO A 118 -10.39 6.01 -7.76
C PRO A 118 -9.77 5.50 -6.45
N LEU A 119 -10.33 5.87 -5.29
CA LEU A 119 -9.90 5.36 -3.99
C LEU A 119 -10.18 3.85 -3.84
N MET A 120 -11.32 3.37 -4.36
CA MET A 120 -11.67 1.95 -4.35
C MET A 120 -10.84 1.12 -5.35
N ILE A 121 -10.48 1.70 -6.50
CA ILE A 121 -9.53 1.09 -7.44
C ILE A 121 -8.18 0.91 -6.74
N ARG A 122 -7.67 1.95 -6.05
CA ARG A 122 -6.44 1.83 -5.25
C ARG A 122 -6.57 0.78 -4.15
N LEU A 123 -7.70 0.74 -3.43
CA LEU A 123 -7.94 -0.27 -2.39
C LEU A 123 -7.81 -1.70 -2.94
N ALA A 124 -8.47 -1.98 -4.07
CA ALA A 124 -8.43 -3.29 -4.72
C ALA A 124 -7.03 -3.61 -5.28
N TRP A 125 -6.39 -2.64 -5.94
CA TRP A 125 -5.02 -2.72 -6.43
C TRP A 125 -4.04 -3.08 -5.31
N HIS A 126 -4.08 -2.39 -4.16
CA HIS A 126 -3.19 -2.64 -3.04
C HIS A 126 -3.50 -3.96 -2.33
N SER A 127 -4.77 -4.37 -2.27
CA SER A 127 -5.16 -5.69 -1.75
C SER A 127 -4.54 -6.81 -2.60
N ALA A 128 -4.72 -6.74 -3.92
CA ALA A 128 -4.19 -7.73 -4.85
C ALA A 128 -2.68 -7.64 -5.06
N GLY A 129 -2.13 -6.45 -4.95
CA GLY A 129 -0.78 -6.08 -5.34
C GLY A 129 0.32 -6.59 -4.43
N THR A 130 0.03 -7.35 -3.37
CA THR A 130 1.07 -7.92 -2.51
C THR A 130 1.50 -9.34 -2.94
N TYR A 131 0.82 -9.93 -3.91
CA TYR A 131 1.07 -11.30 -4.38
C TYR A 131 2.45 -11.47 -5.03
N ARG A 132 3.10 -12.62 -4.80
CA ARG A 132 4.41 -12.92 -5.38
C ARG A 132 4.48 -14.34 -5.91
N THR A 133 4.98 -14.50 -7.13
CA THR A 133 5.10 -15.80 -7.80
C THR A 133 6.12 -16.72 -7.15
N GLY A 134 7.09 -16.17 -6.42
CA GLY A 134 8.18 -16.95 -5.81
C GLY A 134 7.71 -17.95 -4.73
N ASP A 135 6.63 -17.63 -4.02
CA ASP A 135 6.05 -18.51 -2.99
C ASP A 135 4.51 -18.52 -2.96
N GLY A 136 3.86 -17.77 -3.84
CA GLY A 136 2.40 -17.69 -3.96
C GLY A 136 1.71 -16.91 -2.84
N ARG A 137 2.47 -16.24 -1.95
CA ARG A 137 1.92 -15.49 -0.81
C ARG A 137 1.57 -14.04 -1.17
N GLY A 138 0.84 -13.40 -0.26
CA GLY A 138 0.20 -12.11 -0.51
C GLY A 138 -1.06 -12.27 -1.37
N GLY A 139 -1.57 -11.15 -1.90
CA GLY A 139 -2.73 -11.14 -2.78
C GLY A 139 -4.08 -11.00 -2.06
N THR A 140 -5.13 -11.37 -2.78
CA THR A 140 -6.53 -11.10 -2.45
C THR A 140 -7.19 -12.14 -1.57
N ARG A 141 -6.72 -13.40 -1.59
CA ARG A 141 -7.45 -14.59 -1.14
C ARG A 141 -7.96 -14.54 0.28
N MET A 142 -7.27 -13.81 1.15
CA MET A 142 -7.51 -13.82 2.60
C MET A 142 -8.02 -12.48 3.14
N GLY A 143 -8.08 -11.43 2.31
CA GLY A 143 -8.52 -10.09 2.77
C GLY A 143 -7.58 -9.46 3.81
N ILE A 144 -6.30 -9.82 3.79
CA ILE A 144 -5.33 -9.52 4.86
C ILE A 144 -4.91 -8.05 4.96
N GLN A 145 -5.28 -7.21 3.99
CA GLN A 145 -5.07 -5.76 4.06
C GLN A 145 -5.74 -5.11 5.29
N ARG A 146 -6.73 -5.77 5.90
CA ARG A 146 -7.37 -5.29 7.14
C ARG A 146 -6.61 -5.59 8.42
N PHE A 147 -5.54 -6.39 8.34
CA PHE A 147 -4.71 -6.78 9.48
C PHE A 147 -3.29 -6.23 9.38
N ALA A 148 -2.59 -6.20 10.51
CA ALA A 148 -1.17 -5.96 10.54
C ALA A 148 -0.41 -7.02 9.70
N PRO A 149 0.75 -6.68 9.10
CA PRO A 149 1.29 -5.32 9.02
C PRO A 149 0.66 -4.48 7.89
N GLN A 150 -0.08 -5.11 6.97
CA GLN A 150 -0.56 -4.45 5.74
C GLN A 150 -1.52 -3.29 6.01
N ASN A 151 -2.36 -3.38 7.05
CA ASN A 151 -3.26 -2.29 7.42
C ASN A 151 -2.53 -0.98 7.79
N SER A 152 -1.22 -1.04 8.03
CA SER A 152 -0.36 0.04 8.51
C SER A 152 0.90 0.25 7.67
N TRP A 153 1.01 -0.42 6.52
CA TRP A 153 2.08 -0.12 5.56
C TRP A 153 1.98 1.33 5.08
N PRO A 154 3.12 2.05 4.93
CA PRO A 154 3.12 3.42 4.41
C PRO A 154 2.36 3.55 3.08
N ASP A 155 2.54 2.60 2.17
CA ASP A 155 1.88 2.63 0.85
C ASP A 155 0.36 2.38 0.94
N ASN A 156 -0.13 1.86 2.06
CA ASN A 156 -1.56 1.70 2.34
C ASN A 156 -2.15 2.89 3.10
N GLY A 157 -1.42 4.02 3.18
CA GLY A 157 -1.89 5.26 3.78
C GLY A 157 -3.32 5.61 3.34
N ASN A 158 -4.16 5.91 4.32
CA ASN A 158 -5.58 6.25 4.17
C ASN A 158 -6.50 5.16 3.60
N LEU A 159 -6.03 3.95 3.30
CA LEU A 159 -6.90 2.83 2.90
C LEU A 159 -7.73 2.26 4.07
N ASP A 160 -7.39 2.60 5.32
CA ASP A 160 -8.27 2.43 6.48
C ASP A 160 -9.61 3.18 6.29
N LYS A 161 -9.60 4.37 5.68
CA LYS A 161 -10.82 5.13 5.35
C LYS A 161 -11.60 4.46 4.23
N ALA A 162 -10.91 3.98 3.19
CA ALA A 162 -11.54 3.25 2.09
C ALA A 162 -12.28 1.99 2.58
N ARG A 163 -11.62 1.17 3.43
CA ARG A 163 -12.28 0.00 4.05
C ARG A 163 -13.46 0.42 4.93
N ARG A 164 -13.34 1.52 5.68
CA ARG A 164 -14.44 2.00 6.53
C ARG A 164 -15.63 2.51 5.71
N LEU A 165 -15.43 3.12 4.55
CA LEU A 165 -16.52 3.52 3.64
C LEU A 165 -17.35 2.32 3.18
N LEU A 166 -16.73 1.15 3.03
CA LEU A 166 -17.40 -0.12 2.66
C LEU A 166 -18.05 -0.85 3.85
N TRP A 167 -17.78 -0.43 5.10
CA TRP A 167 -18.32 -1.11 6.28
C TRP A 167 -19.85 -1.20 6.31
N PRO A 168 -20.62 -0.14 5.98
CA PRO A 168 -22.09 -0.24 5.94
C PRO A 168 -22.59 -1.31 4.96
N VAL A 169 -21.91 -1.48 3.82
CA VAL A 169 -22.21 -2.55 2.85
C VAL A 169 -21.89 -3.92 3.47
N LYS A 170 -20.69 -4.09 4.05
CA LYS A 170 -20.33 -5.33 4.75
C LYS A 170 -21.33 -5.68 5.86
N GLN A 171 -21.79 -4.67 6.61
CA GLN A 171 -22.74 -4.83 7.69
C GLN A 171 -24.11 -5.28 7.17
N LYS A 172 -24.59 -4.71 6.05
CA LYS A 172 -25.88 -5.07 5.44
C LYS A 172 -25.90 -6.52 4.94
N TYR A 173 -24.83 -6.97 4.29
CA TYR A 173 -24.77 -8.31 3.67
C TYR A 173 -24.16 -9.38 4.59
N GLY A 174 -23.58 -8.97 5.73
CA GLY A 174 -23.10 -9.86 6.76
C GLY A 174 -22.18 -10.95 6.21
N LYS A 175 -22.51 -12.21 6.48
CA LYS A 175 -21.70 -13.37 6.10
C LYS A 175 -21.78 -13.78 4.62
N GLN A 176 -22.69 -13.19 3.84
CA GLN A 176 -22.88 -13.51 2.43
C GLN A 176 -21.77 -12.94 1.53
N ILE A 177 -21.04 -11.93 2.02
CA ILE A 177 -19.88 -11.35 1.34
C ILE A 177 -18.74 -11.20 2.33
N SER A 178 -17.58 -11.74 2.00
CA SER A 178 -16.34 -11.57 2.78
C SER A 178 -15.74 -10.18 2.54
N TRP A 179 -14.88 -9.72 3.45
CA TRP A 179 -14.06 -8.54 3.20
C TRP A 179 -13.11 -8.74 2.02
N ALA A 180 -12.55 -9.95 1.89
CA ALA A 180 -11.68 -10.31 0.78
C ALA A 180 -12.35 -10.08 -0.58
N ASP A 181 -13.59 -10.56 -0.77
CA ASP A 181 -14.34 -10.33 -2.01
C ASP A 181 -14.83 -8.87 -2.13
N LEU A 182 -15.34 -8.28 -1.04
CA LEU A 182 -15.89 -6.93 -1.07
C LEU A 182 -14.85 -5.86 -1.49
N MET A 183 -13.61 -5.95 -1.00
CA MET A 183 -12.56 -5.00 -1.37
C MET A 183 -12.22 -5.06 -2.86
N ILE A 184 -12.25 -6.25 -3.47
CA ILE A 184 -11.96 -6.43 -4.89
C ILE A 184 -13.16 -6.03 -5.74
N LEU A 185 -14.37 -6.47 -5.37
CA LEU A 185 -15.60 -6.11 -6.05
C LEU A 185 -15.81 -4.59 -6.08
N ALA A 186 -15.46 -3.88 -5.00
CA ALA A 186 -15.53 -2.43 -4.96
C ALA A 186 -14.63 -1.75 -6.02
N GLY A 187 -13.45 -2.32 -6.32
CA GLY A 187 -12.59 -1.85 -7.41
C GLY A 187 -13.20 -2.10 -8.79
N ASN A 188 -13.79 -3.28 -9.03
CA ASN A 188 -14.50 -3.58 -10.27
C ASN A 188 -15.69 -2.65 -10.50
N VAL A 189 -16.56 -2.51 -9.50
CA VAL A 189 -17.73 -1.61 -9.57
C VAL A 189 -17.28 -0.15 -9.80
N ALA A 190 -16.17 0.27 -9.18
CA ALA A 190 -15.61 1.59 -9.42
C ALA A 190 -15.20 1.80 -10.89
N LEU A 191 -14.47 0.84 -11.49
CA LEU A 191 -14.11 0.90 -12.91
C LEU A 191 -15.36 0.98 -13.80
N GLU A 192 -16.33 0.11 -13.58
CA GLU A 192 -17.58 0.03 -14.35
C GLU A 192 -18.40 1.31 -14.25
N SER A 193 -18.61 1.82 -13.04
CA SER A 193 -19.39 3.06 -12.80
C SER A 193 -18.74 4.30 -13.44
N MET A 194 -17.43 4.26 -13.66
CA MET A 194 -16.67 5.33 -14.31
C MET A 194 -16.48 5.10 -15.82
N GLY A 195 -17.12 4.07 -16.39
CA GLY A 195 -17.18 3.84 -17.84
C GLY A 195 -16.11 2.93 -18.41
N PHE A 196 -15.43 2.12 -17.59
CA PHE A 196 -14.55 1.05 -18.06
C PHE A 196 -15.23 -0.31 -17.98
N GLU A 197 -15.20 -1.08 -19.06
CA GLU A 197 -15.78 -2.44 -19.09
C GLU A 197 -14.77 -3.47 -18.58
N THR A 198 -15.04 -4.06 -17.41
CA THR A 198 -14.22 -5.17 -16.89
C THR A 198 -14.60 -6.48 -17.60
N ILE A 199 -13.69 -7.45 -17.68
CA ILE A 199 -14.04 -8.76 -18.28
C ILE A 199 -14.97 -9.60 -17.39
N GLY A 200 -15.17 -9.21 -16.13
CA GLY A 200 -15.95 -9.94 -15.15
C GLY A 200 -15.34 -9.94 -13.75
N PHE A 201 -15.96 -10.71 -12.86
CA PHE A 201 -15.58 -10.87 -11.46
C PHE A 201 -15.96 -12.27 -10.96
N ALA A 202 -15.10 -12.85 -10.13
CA ALA A 202 -15.43 -14.03 -9.35
C ALA A 202 -15.23 -13.76 -7.85
N GLY A 203 -16.24 -14.09 -7.05
CA GLY A 203 -16.14 -14.22 -5.61
C GLY A 203 -15.62 -15.60 -5.19
N GLY A 204 -15.64 -15.87 -3.89
CA GLY A 204 -15.22 -17.15 -3.32
C GLY A 204 -13.97 -17.07 -2.45
N ARG A 205 -13.56 -15.87 -2.01
CA ARG A 205 -12.44 -15.65 -1.09
C ARG A 205 -12.95 -15.65 0.37
N PRO A 206 -12.74 -16.71 1.18
CA PRO A 206 -13.14 -16.69 2.58
C PRO A 206 -12.25 -15.75 3.39
N ASP A 207 -12.83 -15.06 4.37
CA ASP A 207 -12.08 -14.24 5.31
C ASP A 207 -11.23 -15.10 6.27
N VAL A 208 -10.02 -14.62 6.59
CA VAL A 208 -9.23 -15.10 7.74
C VAL A 208 -9.42 -14.20 8.96
N TRP A 209 -8.98 -14.61 10.15
CA TRP A 209 -9.32 -13.90 11.39
C TRP A 209 -8.12 -13.41 12.20
N GLU A 210 -6.93 -13.51 11.61
CA GLU A 210 -5.68 -13.11 12.23
C GLU A 210 -4.65 -12.60 11.19
N PRO A 211 -3.68 -11.77 11.62
CA PRO A 211 -2.50 -11.43 10.82
C PRO A 211 -1.78 -12.68 10.29
N GLN A 212 -1.29 -12.60 9.05
CA GLN A 212 -0.56 -13.73 8.47
C GLN A 212 0.93 -13.66 8.80
N GLU A 213 1.38 -14.57 9.66
CA GLU A 213 2.75 -14.67 10.18
C GLU A 213 3.66 -15.57 9.32
N ASP A 214 3.11 -16.19 8.28
CA ASP A 214 3.84 -17.09 7.38
C ASP A 214 4.42 -16.36 6.16
N VAL A 215 4.17 -15.05 6.03
CA VAL A 215 4.66 -14.24 4.91
C VAL A 215 5.97 -13.52 5.26
N TYR A 216 7.03 -13.82 4.51
CA TYR A 216 8.30 -13.11 4.63
C TYR A 216 8.33 -11.86 3.74
N TRP A 217 8.06 -10.70 4.36
CA TRP A 217 8.05 -9.40 3.68
C TRP A 217 9.43 -8.77 3.47
N GLY A 218 10.44 -9.27 4.19
CA GLY A 218 11.83 -8.81 4.16
C GLY A 218 12.43 -8.64 5.57
N PRO A 219 13.76 -8.43 5.68
CA PRO A 219 14.47 -8.38 6.94
C PRO A 219 14.64 -6.98 7.52
N GLU A 220 14.12 -5.95 6.86
CA GLU A 220 14.32 -4.55 7.24
C GLU A 220 13.73 -4.23 8.62
N GLY A 221 14.42 -3.38 9.39
CA GLY A 221 13.99 -2.97 10.72
C GLY A 221 13.10 -1.73 10.72
N ASN A 222 13.09 -0.97 9.62
CA ASN A 222 12.32 0.26 9.47
C ASN A 222 11.46 0.24 8.20
N TRP A 223 10.36 0.99 8.22
CA TRP A 223 9.54 1.23 7.05
C TRP A 223 10.31 2.01 5.98
N LEU A 224 10.05 1.69 4.71
CA LEU A 224 10.70 2.27 3.54
C LEU A 224 12.23 2.07 3.48
N GLU A 225 12.82 1.27 4.37
CA GLU A 225 14.18 0.75 4.21
C GLU A 225 14.19 -0.33 3.10
N SER A 226 15.36 -0.53 2.49
CA SER A 226 15.59 -1.59 1.52
C SER A 226 16.89 -2.33 1.78
N ARG A 227 16.83 -3.67 1.79
CA ARG A 227 17.99 -4.58 1.82
C ARG A 227 18.00 -5.58 0.66
N ARG A 228 17.33 -5.20 -0.42
CA ARG A 228 17.01 -6.04 -1.59
C ARG A 228 17.38 -5.37 -2.92
N LEU A 229 18.05 -4.22 -2.85
CA LEU A 229 18.59 -3.49 -3.99
C LEU A 229 20.10 -3.71 -4.06
N ASN A 230 20.65 -3.83 -5.27
CA ASN A 230 22.08 -3.81 -5.52
C ASN A 230 22.66 -2.38 -5.43
N GLU A 231 23.96 -2.25 -5.70
CA GLU A 231 24.68 -0.97 -5.70
C GLU A 231 24.14 0.06 -6.71
N ASN A 232 23.44 -0.39 -7.76
CA ASN A 232 22.80 0.45 -8.76
C ASN A 232 21.35 0.85 -8.38
N GLY A 233 20.87 0.42 -7.20
CA GLY A 233 19.49 0.66 -6.77
C GLY A 233 18.45 -0.21 -7.49
N GLU A 234 18.87 -1.31 -8.10
CA GLU A 234 18.01 -2.27 -8.80
C GLU A 234 17.69 -3.47 -7.91
N VAL A 235 16.47 -4.02 -7.99
CA VAL A 235 16.10 -5.24 -7.24
C VAL A 235 17.01 -6.40 -7.63
N ASP A 236 17.67 -7.01 -6.64
CA ASP A 236 18.59 -8.12 -6.83
C ASP A 236 18.04 -9.40 -6.21
N LEU A 237 17.77 -10.38 -7.08
CA LEU A 237 17.14 -11.65 -6.71
C LEU A 237 18.11 -12.61 -6.02
N THR A 238 19.42 -12.33 -6.09
CA THR A 238 20.45 -13.10 -5.39
C THR A 238 20.56 -12.68 -3.92
N ILE A 239 20.14 -11.46 -3.59
CA ILE A 239 20.14 -10.94 -2.22
C ILE A 239 18.95 -11.49 -1.45
N ASP A 240 17.73 -11.33 -1.97
CA ASP A 240 16.54 -11.72 -1.24
C ASP A 240 15.37 -12.16 -2.14
N ASN A 241 15.10 -13.47 -2.11
CA ASN A 241 14.01 -14.16 -2.81
C ASN A 241 13.10 -14.79 -1.73
N PRO A 242 11.78 -14.50 -1.68
CA PRO A 242 10.90 -14.21 -2.82
C PRO A 242 10.50 -12.73 -3.05
N LEU A 243 11.24 -11.77 -2.48
CA LEU A 243 11.23 -10.32 -2.76
C LEU A 243 10.45 -9.74 -3.97
N ALA A 244 9.27 -9.10 -3.90
CA ALA A 244 8.66 -8.46 -5.10
C ALA A 244 8.30 -6.97 -4.97
N ALA A 245 8.78 -6.30 -3.93
CA ALA A 245 8.69 -4.84 -3.77
C ALA A 245 10.10 -4.30 -3.49
N VAL A 246 10.40 -3.06 -3.89
CA VAL A 246 11.73 -2.44 -3.75
C VAL A 246 12.08 -2.03 -2.31
N GLN A 247 11.08 -1.79 -1.47
CA GLN A 247 11.22 -1.31 -0.09
C GLN A 247 10.20 -2.01 0.81
N MET A 248 10.54 -2.15 2.09
CA MET A 248 9.60 -2.65 3.10
C MET A 248 8.42 -1.69 3.25
N GLY A 249 7.20 -2.21 3.11
CA GLY A 249 5.97 -1.43 3.25
C GLY A 249 5.49 -0.72 1.98
N LEU A 250 6.14 -0.95 0.83
CA LEU A 250 5.61 -0.61 -0.51
C LEU A 250 4.97 -1.82 -1.19
N ILE A 251 4.03 -1.56 -2.10
CA ILE A 251 3.42 -2.61 -2.93
C ILE A 251 4.40 -3.06 -4.02
N TYR A 252 4.94 -2.15 -4.84
CA TYR A 252 5.87 -2.48 -5.94
C TYR A 252 7.15 -1.64 -5.89
N VAL A 253 7.06 -0.38 -6.32
CA VAL A 253 8.20 0.52 -6.52
C VAL A 253 8.00 1.85 -5.79
N ASN A 254 9.08 2.60 -5.62
CA ASN A 254 9.01 3.95 -5.09
C ASN A 254 8.52 4.93 -6.19
N PRO A 255 7.43 5.70 -5.94
CA PRO A 255 6.86 6.60 -6.96
C PRO A 255 7.78 7.79 -7.31
N GLU A 256 8.69 8.18 -6.42
CA GLU A 256 9.70 9.22 -6.66
C GLU A 256 10.91 8.68 -7.45
N GLY A 257 11.02 7.35 -7.59
CA GLY A 257 12.14 6.63 -8.22
C GLY A 257 13.08 5.94 -7.20
N PRO A 258 14.07 5.16 -7.65
CA PRO A 258 14.88 4.31 -6.77
C PRO A 258 15.60 5.12 -5.68
N ASN A 259 15.41 4.74 -4.41
CA ASN A 259 15.92 5.47 -3.24
C ASN A 259 15.51 6.97 -3.21
N GLY A 260 14.35 7.31 -3.81
CA GLY A 260 13.88 8.68 -3.94
C GLY A 260 14.62 9.50 -5.00
N ASN A 261 15.43 8.88 -5.87
CA ASN A 261 16.08 9.57 -6.98
C ASN A 261 15.14 9.60 -8.19
N PRO A 262 14.83 10.79 -8.77
CA PRO A 262 13.87 10.94 -9.85
C PRO A 262 14.48 10.56 -11.20
N ASP A 263 14.92 9.30 -11.33
CA ASP A 263 15.42 8.71 -12.56
C ASP A 263 14.36 7.75 -13.14
N PRO A 264 13.67 8.15 -14.23
CA PRO A 264 12.65 7.33 -14.86
C PRO A 264 13.18 6.00 -15.43
N LEU A 265 14.42 5.96 -15.95
CA LEU A 265 14.99 4.75 -16.55
C LEU A 265 15.36 3.74 -15.46
N ALA A 266 15.94 4.21 -14.35
CA ALA A 266 16.21 3.35 -13.21
C ALA A 266 14.89 2.87 -12.56
N SER A 267 13.86 3.72 -12.51
CA SER A 267 12.51 3.34 -12.09
C SER A 267 11.92 2.24 -12.98
N ALA A 268 12.05 2.34 -14.30
CA ALA A 268 11.55 1.34 -15.25
C ALA A 268 12.11 -0.06 -15.01
N LYS A 269 13.41 -0.17 -14.70
CA LYS A 269 14.05 -1.45 -14.37
C LYS A 269 13.40 -2.09 -13.13
N ASN A 270 13.20 -1.31 -12.07
CA ASN A 270 12.54 -1.79 -10.86
C ASN A 270 11.07 -2.14 -11.08
N ILE A 271 10.36 -1.37 -11.91
CA ILE A 271 8.98 -1.68 -12.31
C ILE A 271 8.96 -3.06 -12.99
N ARG A 272 9.83 -3.28 -13.98
CA ARG A 272 9.90 -4.55 -14.71
C ARG A 272 10.16 -5.73 -13.79
N ILE A 273 11.15 -5.62 -12.91
CA ILE A 273 11.52 -6.71 -12.01
C ILE A 273 10.39 -7.01 -11.02
N THR A 274 9.83 -5.99 -10.38
CA THR A 274 8.78 -6.17 -9.37
C THR A 274 7.49 -6.71 -9.99
N PHE A 275 7.01 -6.15 -11.10
CA PHE A 275 5.82 -6.64 -11.80
C PHE A 275 6.00 -8.06 -12.33
N ALA A 276 7.16 -8.40 -12.91
CA ALA A 276 7.46 -9.76 -13.36
C ALA A 276 7.39 -10.77 -12.20
N ARG A 277 7.88 -10.39 -11.02
CA ARG A 277 7.80 -11.22 -9.81
C ARG A 277 6.40 -11.34 -9.24
N MET A 278 5.51 -10.44 -9.62
CA MET A 278 4.07 -10.55 -9.38
C MET A 278 3.32 -11.19 -10.56
N GLY A 279 4.04 -11.73 -11.54
CA GLY A 279 3.48 -12.49 -12.65
C GLY A 279 2.94 -11.62 -13.79
N MET A 280 3.36 -10.36 -13.90
CA MET A 280 2.94 -9.45 -14.97
C MET A 280 4.08 -9.20 -15.96
N ASN A 281 3.79 -9.32 -17.26
CA ASN A 281 4.73 -8.95 -18.33
C ASN A 281 4.68 -7.44 -18.64
N ASP A 282 5.51 -6.97 -19.57
CA ASP A 282 5.59 -5.54 -19.93
C ASP A 282 4.27 -4.97 -20.43
N LYS A 283 3.52 -5.71 -21.25
CA LYS A 283 2.22 -5.27 -21.77
C LYS A 283 1.19 -5.13 -20.65
N GLU A 284 1.11 -6.13 -19.77
CA GLU A 284 0.22 -6.12 -18.60
C GLU A 284 0.61 -5.01 -17.61
N THR A 285 1.91 -4.77 -17.43
CA THR A 285 2.45 -3.73 -16.55
C THR A 285 2.04 -2.34 -17.02
N VAL A 286 2.28 -2.03 -18.30
CA VAL A 286 1.86 -0.75 -18.89
C VAL A 286 0.35 -0.60 -18.82
N ALA A 287 -0.41 -1.67 -19.15
CA ALA A 287 -1.87 -1.63 -19.11
C ALA A 287 -2.40 -1.34 -17.69
N LEU A 288 -1.84 -1.96 -16.66
CA LEU A 288 -2.23 -1.75 -15.26
C LEU A 288 -1.89 -0.34 -14.76
N ILE A 289 -0.67 0.14 -15.02
CA ILE A 289 -0.25 1.47 -14.56
C ILE A 289 -1.06 2.55 -15.28
N ALA A 290 -1.11 2.52 -16.61
CA ALA A 290 -1.83 3.52 -17.39
C ALA A 290 -3.35 3.44 -17.16
N GLY A 291 -3.92 2.23 -17.05
CA GLY A 291 -5.34 2.03 -16.78
C GLY A 291 -5.74 2.48 -15.37
N GLY A 292 -4.91 2.21 -14.37
CA GLY A 292 -5.13 2.66 -12.99
C GLY A 292 -5.00 4.17 -12.84
N HIS A 293 -3.92 4.75 -13.39
CA HIS A 293 -3.66 6.20 -13.33
C HIS A 293 -4.49 7.02 -14.34
N SER A 294 -5.37 6.40 -15.12
CA SER A 294 -6.45 7.13 -15.81
C SER A 294 -7.47 7.74 -14.84
N PHE A 295 -7.46 7.33 -13.57
CA PHE A 295 -8.41 7.74 -12.54
C PHE A 295 -7.73 8.44 -11.35
N GLY A 296 -8.47 9.36 -10.74
CA GLY A 296 -8.13 9.97 -9.45
C GLY A 296 -6.91 10.88 -9.46
N LYS A 297 -6.28 10.94 -8.29
CA LYS A 297 -5.13 11.78 -7.96
C LYS A 297 -4.35 11.18 -6.79
N THR A 298 -3.15 11.69 -6.53
CA THR A 298 -2.42 11.47 -5.27
C THR A 298 -2.71 12.57 -4.25
N HIS A 299 -2.22 12.43 -3.01
CA HIS A 299 -2.43 13.42 -1.93
C HIS A 299 -1.14 13.75 -1.17
N GLY A 300 -0.79 15.03 -1.18
CA GLY A 300 0.42 15.62 -0.63
C GLY A 300 0.23 17.11 -0.38
N ALA A 301 -0.93 17.50 0.16
CA ALA A 301 -1.36 18.90 0.30
C ALA A 301 -0.50 19.75 1.25
N GLY A 302 0.31 19.13 2.11
CA GLY A 302 1.13 19.80 3.10
C GLY A 302 2.28 18.94 3.63
N PRO A 303 3.03 19.44 4.63
CA PRO A 303 4.22 18.79 5.17
C PRO A 303 3.95 17.35 5.65
N ALA A 304 4.84 16.41 5.30
CA ALA A 304 4.68 15.00 5.64
C ALA A 304 4.72 14.72 7.15
N ASP A 305 5.41 15.56 7.92
CA ASP A 305 5.49 15.49 9.39
C ASP A 305 4.17 15.87 10.10
N SER A 306 3.19 16.39 9.36
CA SER A 306 1.84 16.64 9.86
C SER A 306 1.01 15.37 9.95
N VAL A 307 1.44 14.26 9.32
CA VAL A 307 0.73 12.97 9.33
C VAL A 307 1.10 12.17 10.57
N GLY A 308 0.09 11.82 11.37
CA GLY A 308 0.25 11.00 12.55
C GLY A 308 0.55 9.52 12.27
N VAL A 309 0.61 8.75 13.35
CA VAL A 309 0.92 7.32 13.34
C VAL A 309 -0.04 6.48 12.50
N ALA A 310 0.46 5.39 11.92
CA ALA A 310 -0.35 4.39 11.22
C ALA A 310 -1.33 3.67 12.18
N PRO A 311 -2.37 2.95 11.67
CA PRO A 311 -3.42 2.37 12.51
C PRO A 311 -2.94 1.54 13.71
N GLU A 312 -1.94 0.66 13.54
CA GLU A 312 -1.39 -0.17 14.64
C GLU A 312 -0.59 0.62 15.68
N GLY A 313 -0.18 1.85 15.36
CA GLY A 313 0.44 2.77 16.32
C GLY A 313 -0.55 3.76 16.95
N GLY A 314 -1.81 3.75 16.52
CA GLY A 314 -2.85 4.68 16.95
C GLY A 314 -3.35 4.43 18.37
N GLU A 315 -3.95 5.47 18.95
CA GLU A 315 -4.60 5.36 20.27
C GLU A 315 -5.96 4.66 20.16
N ILE A 316 -6.48 4.11 21.26
CA ILE A 316 -7.72 3.31 21.23
C ILE A 316 -8.95 4.09 20.72
N GLN A 317 -9.03 5.39 20.99
CA GLN A 317 -10.12 6.25 20.50
C GLN A 317 -10.09 6.48 18.99
N GLU A 318 -9.01 6.09 18.32
CA GLU A 318 -8.92 6.10 16.86
C GLU A 318 -9.76 4.99 16.22
N GLN A 319 -10.18 3.99 17.00
CA GLN A 319 -11.08 2.93 16.54
C GLN A 319 -10.61 2.27 15.23
N GLY A 320 -9.30 2.03 15.14
CA GLY A 320 -8.65 1.40 14.00
C GLY A 320 -8.38 2.30 12.79
N PHE A 321 -8.63 3.61 12.90
CA PHE A 321 -8.08 4.58 11.95
C PHE A 321 -6.63 4.94 12.29
N GLY A 322 -5.88 5.43 11.31
CA GLY A 322 -4.53 5.98 11.48
C GLY A 322 -4.30 7.20 10.61
N TRP A 323 -3.05 7.63 10.49
CA TRP A 323 -2.60 8.71 9.61
C TRP A 323 -3.41 10.01 9.74
N LYS A 324 -3.92 10.31 10.94
CA LYS A 324 -4.62 11.57 11.18
C LYS A 324 -3.63 12.72 10.94
N SER A 325 -4.00 13.64 10.07
CA SER A 325 -3.18 14.79 9.75
C SER A 325 -3.58 16.01 10.58
N THR A 326 -2.59 16.70 11.15
CA THR A 326 -2.78 18.00 11.82
C THR A 326 -2.75 19.18 10.83
N TYR A 327 -2.47 18.92 9.55
CA TYR A 327 -2.46 19.94 8.51
C TYR A 327 -3.89 20.38 8.16
N LYS A 328 -4.26 21.57 8.63
CA LYS A 328 -5.59 22.18 8.39
C LYS A 328 -6.71 21.21 8.77
N SER A 329 -7.57 20.80 7.82
CA SER A 329 -8.64 19.84 8.10
C SER A 329 -8.19 18.36 8.12
N GLY A 330 -7.00 18.07 7.56
CA GLY A 330 -6.43 16.74 7.46
C GLY A 330 -7.15 15.76 6.52
N LYS A 331 -8.11 16.26 5.73
CA LYS A 331 -8.95 15.48 4.81
C LYS A 331 -9.39 16.33 3.61
N GLY A 332 -9.99 15.71 2.61
CA GLY A 332 -10.43 16.42 1.41
C GLY A 332 -9.29 17.18 0.73
N ALA A 333 -9.46 18.49 0.52
CA ALA A 333 -8.44 19.34 -0.09
C ALA A 333 -7.11 19.42 0.69
N ASP A 334 -7.12 19.06 1.98
CA ASP A 334 -5.94 19.06 2.85
C ASP A 334 -5.42 17.64 3.13
N ALA A 335 -5.89 16.63 2.39
CA ALA A 335 -5.45 15.25 2.58
C ALA A 335 -3.96 15.07 2.24
N ILE A 336 -3.30 14.21 3.01
CA ILE A 336 -1.91 13.79 2.79
C ILE A 336 -1.90 12.26 2.89
N THR A 337 -1.40 11.61 1.83
CA THR A 337 -1.31 10.14 1.72
C THR A 337 0.12 9.74 1.37
N SER A 338 0.56 10.00 0.14
CA SER A 338 1.90 9.64 -0.34
C SER A 338 2.89 10.81 -0.24
N GLY A 339 2.40 12.02 0.01
CA GLY A 339 3.19 13.24 -0.10
C GLY A 339 3.32 13.78 -1.52
N LEU A 340 2.86 13.05 -2.54
CA LEU A 340 2.79 13.51 -3.93
C LEU A 340 1.44 14.20 -4.18
N GLU A 341 1.39 15.21 -5.05
CA GLU A 341 0.17 15.94 -5.39
C GLU A 341 0.01 16.00 -6.92
N VAL A 342 -0.44 14.89 -7.51
CA VAL A 342 -0.51 14.65 -8.95
C VAL A 342 -1.93 14.33 -9.36
N THR A 343 -2.41 15.01 -10.42
CA THR A 343 -3.63 14.67 -11.15
C THR A 343 -3.25 14.33 -12.59
N TRP A 344 -3.53 13.11 -13.02
CA TRP A 344 -3.03 12.58 -14.30
C TRP A 344 -3.88 12.96 -15.52
N THR A 345 -5.20 13.07 -15.34
CA THR A 345 -6.15 13.22 -16.46
C THR A 345 -7.09 14.41 -16.25
N PRO A 346 -7.65 15.00 -17.34
CA PRO A 346 -8.68 16.03 -17.23
C PRO A 346 -10.03 15.49 -16.74
N THR A 347 -10.20 14.16 -16.68
CA THR A 347 -11.45 13.50 -16.28
C THR A 347 -11.19 12.40 -15.23
N PRO A 348 -10.79 12.75 -14.00
CA PRO A 348 -10.29 11.78 -13.02
C PRO A 348 -11.32 10.73 -12.56
N THR A 349 -12.60 10.95 -12.85
CA THR A 349 -13.71 10.05 -12.48
C THR A 349 -14.43 9.47 -13.69
N ARG A 350 -13.79 9.50 -14.86
CA ARG A 350 -14.31 8.91 -16.10
C ARG A 350 -13.18 8.29 -16.90
N TYR A 351 -13.36 7.03 -17.28
CA TYR A 351 -12.40 6.31 -18.10
C TYR A 351 -12.13 7.04 -19.41
N SER A 352 -10.86 7.08 -19.79
CA SER A 352 -10.40 7.65 -21.06
C SER A 352 -8.98 7.19 -21.37
N HIS A 353 -8.59 7.36 -22.62
CA HIS A 353 -7.21 7.15 -23.09
C HIS A 353 -6.28 8.35 -22.84
N THR A 354 -6.72 9.31 -22.00
CA THR A 354 -6.01 10.59 -21.86
C THR A 354 -4.71 10.46 -21.09
N TYR A 355 -4.55 9.50 -20.17
CA TYR A 355 -3.30 9.29 -19.44
C TYR A 355 -2.09 9.15 -20.39
N LEU A 356 -2.16 8.22 -21.36
CA LEU A 356 -1.06 7.96 -22.29
C LEU A 356 -0.79 9.15 -23.20
N THR A 357 -1.85 9.78 -23.72
CA THR A 357 -1.68 10.96 -24.58
C THR A 357 -1.13 12.17 -23.81
N VAL A 358 -1.51 12.38 -22.55
CA VAL A 358 -0.93 13.40 -21.68
C VAL A 358 0.54 13.10 -21.42
N LEU A 359 0.88 11.85 -21.08
CA LEU A 359 2.27 11.42 -20.84
C LEU A 359 3.16 11.69 -22.06
N PHE A 360 2.71 11.31 -23.25
CA PHE A 360 3.52 11.37 -24.47
C PHE A 360 3.55 12.75 -25.12
N ASN A 361 2.43 13.50 -25.14
CA ASN A 361 2.33 14.79 -25.83
C ASN A 361 2.88 15.98 -25.04
N ASN A 362 3.39 15.75 -23.82
CA ASN A 362 4.00 16.79 -23.00
C ASN A 362 5.49 16.52 -22.76
N GLU A 363 6.25 17.61 -22.70
CA GLU A 363 7.58 17.64 -22.09
C GLU A 363 7.43 17.86 -20.60
N TRP A 364 8.31 17.24 -19.80
CA TRP A 364 8.18 17.18 -18.35
C TRP A 364 9.37 17.83 -17.67
N GLU A 365 9.11 18.62 -16.63
CA GLU A 365 10.13 19.21 -15.78
C GLU A 365 9.95 18.75 -14.32
N LEU A 366 11.06 18.44 -13.67
CA LEU A 366 11.08 18.02 -12.27
C LEU A 366 10.62 19.18 -11.38
N THR A 367 9.73 18.90 -10.46
CA THR A 367 9.22 19.84 -9.46
C THR A 367 9.06 19.13 -8.11
N GLN A 368 8.56 19.84 -7.12
CA GLN A 368 8.23 19.30 -5.80
C GLN A 368 6.76 19.53 -5.47
N SER A 369 6.17 18.54 -4.80
CA SER A 369 4.85 18.67 -4.19
C SER A 369 4.87 19.68 -3.02
N PRO A 370 3.69 20.10 -2.51
CA PRO A 370 3.62 20.85 -1.26
C PRO A 370 4.24 20.13 -0.04
N ALA A 371 4.36 18.81 -0.07
CA ALA A 371 5.04 18.01 0.95
C ALA A 371 6.56 17.85 0.70
N GLY A 372 7.09 18.38 -0.40
CA GLY A 372 8.49 18.27 -0.79
C GLY A 372 8.86 17.02 -1.59
N ALA A 373 7.89 16.17 -1.95
CA ALA A 373 8.12 14.96 -2.74
C ALA A 373 8.42 15.30 -4.21
N LYS A 374 9.30 14.53 -4.84
CA LYS A 374 9.73 14.73 -6.23
C LYS A 374 8.69 14.22 -7.22
N GLN A 375 8.19 15.10 -8.06
CA GLN A 375 7.18 14.80 -9.09
C GLN A 375 7.46 15.62 -10.35
N TRP A 376 6.67 15.41 -11.40
CA TRP A 376 6.90 16.03 -12.70
C TRP A 376 5.69 16.83 -13.13
N VAL A 377 5.92 18.01 -13.73
CA VAL A 377 4.89 18.91 -14.24
C VAL A 377 5.08 19.15 -15.74
N ALA A 378 4.00 19.29 -16.48
CA ALA A 378 4.06 19.56 -17.92
C ALA A 378 4.64 20.96 -18.18
N LYS A 379 5.76 21.00 -18.90
CA LYS A 379 6.51 22.22 -19.19
C LYS A 379 5.70 23.18 -20.07
N GLY A 380 5.60 24.44 -19.66
CA GLY A 380 4.93 25.48 -20.43
C GLY A 380 3.41 25.30 -20.58
N LYS A 381 2.79 24.47 -19.73
CA LYS A 381 1.34 24.31 -19.68
C LYS A 381 0.72 25.13 -18.56
N GLU A 382 -0.47 25.65 -18.86
CA GLU A 382 -1.37 26.31 -17.92
C GLU A 382 -2.14 25.28 -17.07
N ASP A 383 -2.81 25.78 -16.05
CA ASP A 383 -3.69 25.01 -15.18
C ASP A 383 -4.97 24.65 -15.95
N ILE A 384 -5.08 23.40 -16.40
CA ILE A 384 -6.15 22.93 -17.29
C ILE A 384 -6.96 21.75 -16.74
N PHE A 385 -6.44 21.03 -15.73
CA PHE A 385 -7.14 19.89 -15.12
C PHE A 385 -7.98 20.35 -13.93
N PRO A 386 -9.08 19.64 -13.59
CA PRO A 386 -9.95 20.04 -12.50
C PRO A 386 -9.26 19.87 -11.13
N ASP A 387 -9.49 20.82 -10.23
CA ASP A 387 -9.27 20.62 -8.79
C ASP A 387 -10.37 19.69 -8.22
N ALA A 388 -10.04 18.93 -7.18
CA ALA A 388 -10.93 17.92 -6.61
C ALA A 388 -12.10 18.50 -5.80
N PHE A 389 -11.97 19.72 -5.27
CA PHE A 389 -12.94 20.33 -4.36
C PHE A 389 -13.41 21.72 -4.82
N ASP A 390 -12.62 22.44 -5.62
CA ASP A 390 -12.99 23.74 -6.16
C ASP A 390 -13.25 23.69 -7.67
N LYS A 391 -14.53 23.81 -8.06
CA LYS A 391 -14.96 23.78 -9.47
C LYS A 391 -14.39 24.90 -10.33
N ASN A 392 -14.01 26.03 -9.71
CA ASN A 392 -13.45 27.20 -10.39
C ASN A 392 -11.92 27.15 -10.48
N LYS A 393 -11.29 26.26 -9.73
CA LYS A 393 -9.85 26.06 -9.74
C LYS A 393 -9.47 25.01 -10.77
N ARG A 394 -8.28 25.20 -11.33
CA ARG A 394 -7.61 24.22 -12.19
C ARG A 394 -6.22 23.93 -11.65
N VAL A 395 -5.63 22.84 -12.10
CA VAL A 395 -4.28 22.39 -11.75
C VAL A 395 -3.53 22.00 -13.02
N LYS A 396 -2.20 21.99 -12.95
CA LYS A 396 -1.34 21.58 -14.07
C LYS A 396 -1.40 20.07 -14.28
N PRO A 397 -1.19 19.58 -15.52
CA PRO A 397 -0.90 18.18 -15.77
C PRO A 397 0.40 17.78 -15.06
N MET A 398 0.36 16.69 -14.30
CA MET A 398 1.50 16.19 -13.55
C MET A 398 1.64 14.67 -13.71
N MET A 399 2.84 14.16 -13.44
CA MET A 399 3.21 12.75 -13.52
C MET A 399 4.18 12.37 -12.40
N LEU A 400 4.22 11.10 -12.04
CA LEU A 400 5.22 10.52 -11.15
C LEU A 400 6.50 10.16 -11.91
N THR A 401 7.61 9.94 -11.20
CA THR A 401 8.82 9.35 -11.82
C THR A 401 8.52 7.96 -12.39
N SER A 402 7.69 7.18 -11.70
CA SER A 402 7.22 5.86 -12.17
C SER A 402 6.30 5.94 -13.40
N ASP A 403 5.61 7.05 -13.64
CA ASP A 403 4.83 7.25 -14.87
C ASP A 403 5.76 7.54 -16.05
N LEU A 404 6.72 8.45 -15.85
CA LEU A 404 7.74 8.77 -16.86
C LEU A 404 8.58 7.56 -17.26
N ALA A 405 8.75 6.59 -16.37
CA ALA A 405 9.42 5.33 -16.67
C ALA A 405 8.82 4.65 -17.91
N LEU A 406 7.49 4.73 -18.10
CA LEU A 406 6.80 4.14 -19.25
C LEU A 406 7.13 4.87 -20.56
N LYS A 407 7.37 6.19 -20.50
CA LYS A 407 7.74 7.01 -21.65
C LYS A 407 9.20 6.83 -22.06
N PHE A 408 10.10 6.66 -21.09
CA PHE A 408 11.54 6.69 -21.34
C PHE A 408 12.18 5.32 -21.55
N ASP A 409 11.65 4.26 -20.96
CA ASP A 409 12.13 2.90 -21.23
C ASP A 409 11.74 2.46 -22.65
N PRO A 410 12.68 1.97 -23.49
CA PRO A 410 12.39 1.64 -24.88
C PRO A 410 11.30 0.59 -25.11
N GLU A 411 11.18 -0.41 -24.23
CA GLU A 411 10.18 -1.48 -24.40
C GLU A 411 8.81 -1.05 -23.88
N TYR A 412 8.75 -0.36 -22.74
CA TYR A 412 7.49 0.25 -22.29
C TYR A 412 6.98 1.30 -23.27
N LYS A 413 7.89 2.12 -23.82
CA LYS A 413 7.55 3.13 -24.80
C LYS A 413 6.85 2.53 -26.02
N LYS A 414 7.39 1.43 -26.57
CA LYS A 414 6.76 0.72 -27.71
C LYS A 414 5.35 0.24 -27.39
N VAL A 415 5.14 -0.30 -26.18
CA VAL A 415 3.82 -0.74 -25.73
C VAL A 415 2.86 0.45 -25.59
N CYS A 416 3.32 1.56 -25.00
CA CYS A 416 2.53 2.78 -24.89
C CYS A 416 2.16 3.36 -26.25
N GLU A 417 3.10 3.44 -27.20
CA GLU A 417 2.85 3.92 -28.56
C GLU A 417 1.83 3.03 -29.28
N ALA A 418 1.96 1.70 -29.17
CA ALA A 418 0.97 0.77 -29.71
C ALA A 418 -0.44 0.97 -29.10
N PHE A 419 -0.52 1.22 -27.79
CA PHE A 419 -1.78 1.54 -27.11
C PHE A 419 -2.37 2.91 -27.49
N ILE A 420 -1.52 3.89 -27.82
CA ILE A 420 -1.97 5.20 -28.33
C ILE A 420 -2.53 5.04 -29.76
N GLU A 421 -1.89 4.21 -30.59
CA GLU A 421 -2.31 3.95 -31.97
C GLU A 421 -3.57 3.07 -32.05
N ASP A 422 -3.71 2.08 -31.16
CA ASP A 422 -4.88 1.21 -31.05
C ASP A 422 -5.44 1.22 -29.60
N PRO A 423 -6.29 2.22 -29.26
CA PRO A 423 -6.90 2.33 -27.95
C PRO A 423 -7.73 1.11 -27.54
N LYS A 424 -8.30 0.37 -28.50
CA LYS A 424 -9.07 -0.85 -28.17
C LYS A 424 -8.14 -1.93 -27.63
N SER A 425 -6.93 -2.06 -28.19
CA SER A 425 -5.95 -3.01 -27.67
C SER A 425 -5.48 -2.69 -26.25
N PHE A 426 -5.54 -1.42 -25.85
CA PHE A 426 -5.31 -0.98 -24.48
C PHE A 426 -6.46 -1.39 -23.56
N ASP A 427 -7.70 -1.14 -23.96
CA ASP A 427 -8.91 -1.53 -23.21
C ASP A 427 -8.90 -3.04 -22.93
N ASP A 428 -8.69 -3.85 -23.97
CA ASP A 428 -8.61 -5.31 -23.86
C ASP A 428 -7.46 -5.76 -22.94
N ALA A 429 -6.29 -5.13 -23.05
CA ALA A 429 -5.13 -5.47 -22.22
C ALA A 429 -5.35 -5.10 -20.76
N PHE A 430 -5.93 -3.93 -20.49
CA PHE A 430 -6.20 -3.48 -19.13
C PHE A 430 -7.29 -4.34 -18.48
N ALA A 431 -8.35 -4.70 -19.20
CA ALA A 431 -9.43 -5.52 -18.68
C ALA A 431 -8.91 -6.92 -18.29
N LYS A 432 -8.08 -7.54 -19.15
CA LYS A 432 -7.45 -8.84 -18.87
C LYS A 432 -6.43 -8.76 -17.73
N ALA A 433 -5.57 -7.74 -17.72
CA ALA A 433 -4.56 -7.58 -16.69
C ALA A 433 -5.19 -7.26 -15.31
N TRP A 434 -6.26 -6.47 -15.27
CA TRP A 434 -7.01 -6.18 -14.05
C TRP A 434 -7.66 -7.44 -13.46
N PHE A 435 -8.31 -8.26 -14.29
CA PHE A 435 -8.88 -9.53 -13.84
C PHE A 435 -7.79 -10.48 -13.35
N LYS A 436 -6.70 -10.64 -14.10
CA LYS A 436 -5.55 -11.43 -13.68
C LYS A 436 -5.00 -10.97 -12.34
N LEU A 437 -4.77 -9.67 -12.16
CA LEU A 437 -4.31 -9.09 -10.90
C LEU A 437 -5.22 -9.51 -9.74
N THR A 438 -6.52 -9.34 -9.91
CA THR A 438 -7.50 -9.49 -8.84
C THR A 438 -7.89 -10.96 -8.59
N HIS A 439 -7.51 -11.90 -9.45
CA HIS A 439 -7.90 -13.31 -9.36
C HIS A 439 -6.71 -14.31 -9.40
N ARG A 440 -5.46 -13.86 -9.60
CA ARG A 440 -4.27 -14.72 -9.75
C ARG A 440 -4.02 -15.71 -8.60
N ASP A 441 -4.52 -15.43 -7.41
CA ASP A 441 -4.35 -16.25 -6.20
C ASP A 441 -5.63 -17.00 -5.78
N MET A 442 -6.67 -17.00 -6.61
CA MET A 442 -7.91 -17.72 -6.33
C MET A 442 -7.83 -19.23 -6.59
N GLY A 443 -6.82 -19.67 -7.35
CA GLY A 443 -6.65 -21.07 -7.74
C GLY A 443 -7.46 -21.42 -9.00
N PRO A 444 -7.87 -22.69 -9.17
CA PRO A 444 -8.58 -23.12 -10.38
C PRO A 444 -9.97 -22.51 -10.48
N LYS A 445 -10.52 -22.38 -11.70
CA LYS A 445 -11.88 -21.85 -11.97
C LYS A 445 -13.00 -22.52 -11.15
N SER A 446 -12.78 -23.74 -10.65
CA SER A 446 -13.71 -24.42 -9.74
C SER A 446 -13.89 -23.75 -8.37
N THR A 447 -13.03 -22.79 -8.00
CA THR A 447 -13.17 -21.99 -6.77
C THR A 447 -13.96 -20.70 -6.99
N TYR A 448 -14.28 -20.36 -8.24
CA TYR A 448 -14.89 -19.09 -8.60
C TYR A 448 -16.40 -19.16 -8.35
N LEU A 449 -16.93 -18.12 -7.72
CA LEU A 449 -18.36 -17.99 -7.44
C LEU A 449 -18.93 -16.71 -8.06
N GLY A 450 -20.22 -16.73 -8.39
CA GLY A 450 -20.98 -15.57 -8.83
C GLY A 450 -21.33 -15.55 -10.32
N PRO A 451 -22.14 -14.57 -10.73
CA PRO A 451 -22.74 -14.54 -12.07
C PRO A 451 -21.87 -13.91 -13.16
N GLU A 452 -20.75 -13.26 -12.80
CA GLU A 452 -19.89 -12.49 -13.71
C GLU A 452 -18.55 -13.20 -13.97
N ILE A 453 -18.49 -14.52 -13.78
CA ILE A 453 -17.28 -15.30 -14.06
C ILE A 453 -17.01 -15.27 -15.57
N PRO A 454 -15.84 -14.79 -16.04
CA PRO A 454 -15.53 -14.80 -17.47
C PRO A 454 -15.55 -16.21 -18.06
N GLU A 455 -16.04 -16.35 -19.29
CA GLU A 455 -16.11 -17.65 -19.99
C GLU A 455 -14.74 -18.14 -20.46
N GLU A 456 -13.87 -17.23 -20.92
CA GLU A 456 -12.50 -17.49 -21.41
C GLU A 456 -11.63 -18.29 -20.43
#